data_AF-A0A6V7K5Z4-F1
#
_entry.id   AF-A0A6V7K5Z4-F1
#
_cell.length_a   1.000
_cell.length_b   1.000
_cell.length_c   1.000
_cell.angle_alpha   90.00
_cell.angle_beta   90.00
_cell.angle_gamma   90.00
#
_symmetry.space_group_name_H-M   'P 1'
#
loop_
_entity.id
_entity.type
_entity.pdbx_description
1 polymer ?
#
loop_
_entity_poly.entity_id
_entity_poly.type
_entity_poly.pdbx_seq_one_letter_code
_entity_poly.pdbx_strand_id
1 'polypeptide(L)'
;ESNSALLIGPRGSGKTTLINSVLKELSQSKSFKDNALIVNLHGLVHTDDRLALKDATRQMQLENVVGDKVFGTFAENLTFLLDCLKTGDKKRTKPCIFILDEFDLFCGHQNQTLLYNLFDVAQSAQAPICVIGITCRLDVIELLEKRVKS
;
A
#
# COMPACT_ATOMS: atom_id res chain seq x y z
N GLU A 1 10.52 9.00 6.20
CA GLU A 1 10.79 7.62 6.64
C GLU A 1 9.73 6.72 6.05
N SER A 2 10.12 5.51 5.68
CA SER A 2 9.22 4.50 5.13
C SER A 2 9.01 3.44 6.21
N ASN A 3 7.76 3.12 6.51
CA ASN A 3 7.40 2.31 7.68
C ASN A 3 6.33 1.28 7.32
N SER A 4 6.43 0.08 7.89
CA SER A 4 5.39 -0.93 7.84
C SER A 4 4.82 -1.17 9.24
N ALA A 5 3.50 -1.36 9.32
CA ALA A 5 2.80 -1.67 10.56
C ALA A 5 1.72 -2.71 10.29
N LEU A 6 1.46 -3.58 11.28
CA LEU A 6 0.44 -4.61 11.18
C LEU A 6 -0.47 -4.55 12.41
N LEU A 7 -1.75 -4.28 12.19
CA LEU A 7 -2.77 -4.20 13.23
C LEU A 7 -3.56 -5.49 13.29
N ILE A 8 -3.35 -6.25 14.37
CA ILE A 8 -3.95 -7.57 14.60
C ILE A 8 -4.95 -7.47 15.74
N GLY A 9 -6.14 -8.05 15.57
CA GLY A 9 -7.14 -8.16 16.63
C GLY A 9 -8.44 -8.78 16.14
N PRO A 10 -9.34 -9.23 17.04
CA PRO A 10 -10.56 -9.94 16.63
C PRO A 10 -11.47 -9.11 15.71
N ARG A 11 -12.32 -9.78 14.91
CA ARG A 11 -13.32 -9.07 14.10
C ARG A 11 -14.26 -8.26 15.00
N GLY A 12 -14.64 -7.07 14.55
CA GLY A 12 -15.47 -6.15 15.33
C GLY A 12 -14.73 -5.31 16.39
N SER A 13 -13.41 -5.47 16.57
CA SER A 13 -12.65 -4.69 17.56
C SER A 13 -12.37 -3.23 17.19
N GLY A 14 -12.96 -2.72 16.10
CA GLY A 14 -12.82 -1.32 15.68
C GLY A 14 -11.48 -0.95 15.02
N LYS A 15 -10.68 -1.91 14.54
CA LYS A 15 -9.37 -1.66 13.88
C LYS A 15 -9.47 -0.64 12.74
N THR A 16 -10.36 -0.88 11.78
CA THR A 16 -10.59 0.02 10.65
C THR A 16 -11.14 1.37 11.13
N THR A 17 -11.99 1.39 12.15
CA THR A 17 -12.50 2.63 12.76
C THR A 17 -11.39 3.48 13.37
N LEU A 18 -10.43 2.85 14.07
CA LEU A 18 -9.26 3.53 14.64
C LEU A 18 -8.43 4.18 13.53
N ILE A 19 -8.12 3.43 12.47
CA ILE A 19 -7.34 3.95 11.35
C ILE A 19 -8.07 5.09 10.66
N ASN A 20 -9.37 4.95 10.42
CA ASN A 20 -10.19 6.01 9.84
C ASN A 20 -10.26 7.27 10.73
N SER A 21 -10.29 7.12 12.06
CA SER A 21 -10.23 8.25 12.99
C SER A 21 -8.91 9.00 12.86
N VAL A 22 -7.79 8.26 12.86
CA VAL A 22 -6.44 8.84 12.71
C VAL A 22 -6.30 9.54 11.36
N LEU A 23 -6.74 8.91 10.28
CA LEU A 23 -6.73 9.53 8.95
C LEU A 23 -7.59 10.79 8.90
N LYS A 24 -8.75 10.79 9.55
CA LYS A 24 -9.63 11.96 9.63
C LYS A 24 -8.96 13.09 10.39
N GLU A 25 -8.30 12.83 11.51
CA GLU A 25 -7.53 13.82 12.25
C GLU A 25 -6.35 14.36 11.43
N LEU A 26 -5.59 13.47 10.77
CA LEU A 26 -4.49 13.87 9.89
C LEU A 26 -4.98 14.72 8.70
N SER A 27 -6.15 14.42 8.15
CA SER A 27 -6.76 15.18 7.05
C SER A 27 -7.17 16.61 7.43
N GLN A 28 -7.31 16.92 8.74
CA GLN A 28 -7.54 18.28 9.22
C GLN A 28 -6.29 19.15 9.09
N SER A 29 -5.10 18.53 9.07
CA SER A 29 -3.85 19.23 8.81
C SER A 29 -3.73 19.55 7.31
N LYS A 30 -3.75 20.84 6.97
CA LYS A 30 -3.61 21.32 5.57
C LYS A 30 -2.36 20.76 4.87
N SER A 31 -1.27 20.58 5.62
CA SER A 31 -0.02 20.03 5.09
C SER A 31 -0.17 18.58 4.63
N PHE A 32 -0.99 17.78 5.31
CA PHE A 32 -1.19 16.37 4.98
C PHE A 32 -2.21 16.20 3.85
N LYS A 33 -3.31 16.96 3.89
CA LYS A 33 -4.40 16.85 2.91
C LYS A 33 -3.96 17.06 1.46
N ASP A 34 -3.07 18.03 1.20
CA ASP A 34 -2.67 18.38 -0.17
C ASP A 34 -1.47 17.54 -0.67
N ASN A 35 -0.73 16.90 0.26
CA ASN A 35 0.54 16.25 -0.03
C ASN A 35 0.53 14.73 0.15
N ALA A 36 -0.39 14.15 0.91
CA ALA A 36 -0.42 12.70 1.14
C ALA A 36 -1.42 12.00 0.20
N LEU A 37 -1.02 10.82 -0.28
CA LEU A 37 -1.88 9.90 -1.02
C LEU A 37 -2.24 8.74 -0.11
N ILE A 38 -3.49 8.31 -0.17
CA ILE A 38 -4.00 7.17 0.59
C ILE A 38 -4.54 6.17 -0.42
N VAL A 39 -4.06 4.93 -0.32
CA VAL A 39 -4.47 3.80 -1.15
C VAL A 39 -5.04 2.73 -0.25
N ASN A 40 -6.34 2.47 -0.38
CA ASN A 40 -7.06 1.47 0.39
C ASN A 40 -7.29 0.22 -0.48
N LEU A 41 -6.69 -0.90 -0.09
CA LEU A 41 -6.88 -2.19 -0.76
C LEU A 41 -7.53 -3.17 0.22
N HIS A 42 -8.63 -3.75 -0.21
CA HIS A 42 -9.36 -4.75 0.56
C HIS A 42 -9.13 -6.16 -0.02
N GLY A 43 -8.69 -7.13 0.79
CA GLY A 43 -8.32 -8.48 0.33
C GLY A 43 -9.50 -9.27 -0.30
N LEU A 44 -10.73 -9.04 0.16
CA LEU A 44 -11.93 -9.64 -0.47
C LEU A 44 -12.24 -9.08 -1.87
N VAL A 45 -11.85 -7.83 -2.14
CA VAL A 45 -12.10 -7.17 -3.44
C VAL A 45 -10.95 -7.44 -4.41
N HIS A 46 -9.72 -7.39 -3.88
CA HIS A 46 -8.51 -7.56 -4.65
C HIS A 46 -7.99 -8.99 -4.49
N THR A 47 -8.66 -9.94 -5.14
CA THR A 47 -8.31 -11.37 -5.09
C THR A 47 -7.07 -11.74 -5.90
N ASP A 48 -6.53 -10.78 -6.66
CA ASP A 48 -5.33 -10.93 -7.48
C ASP A 48 -4.51 -9.63 -7.40
N ASP A 49 -3.19 -9.76 -7.44
CA ASP A 49 -2.25 -8.64 -7.40
C ASP A 49 -2.49 -7.65 -8.56
N ARG A 50 -2.94 -8.15 -9.71
CA ARG A 50 -3.29 -7.30 -10.87
C ARG A 50 -4.46 -6.37 -10.57
N LEU A 51 -5.48 -6.86 -9.85
CA LEU A 51 -6.64 -6.04 -9.45
C LEU A 51 -6.22 -5.00 -8.42
N ALA A 52 -5.42 -5.41 -7.42
CA ALA A 52 -4.87 -4.52 -6.40
C ALA A 52 -4.10 -3.35 -7.03
N LEU A 53 -3.23 -3.65 -7.98
CA LEU A 53 -2.40 -2.67 -8.66
C LEU A 53 -3.20 -1.73 -9.56
N LYS A 54 -4.20 -2.26 -10.27
CA LYS A 54 -5.09 -1.45 -11.10
C LYS A 54 -5.85 -0.45 -10.24
N ASP A 55 -6.40 -0.89 -9.10
CA ASP A 55 -7.12 0.00 -8.20
C ASP A 55 -6.18 0.99 -7.49
N ALA A 56 -4.96 0.57 -7.13
CA ALA A 56 -3.94 1.48 -6.60
C ALA A 56 -3.58 2.58 -7.61
N THR A 57 -3.37 2.24 -8.88
CA THR A 57 -3.13 3.20 -9.97
C THR A 57 -4.26 4.22 -10.08
N ARG A 58 -5.51 3.75 -10.01
CA ARG A 58 -6.70 4.59 -10.02
C ARG A 58 -6.75 5.54 -8.83
N GLN A 59 -6.52 5.02 -7.61
CA GLN A 59 -6.54 5.83 -6.39
C GLN A 59 -5.42 6.88 -6.36
N MET A 60 -4.28 6.59 -6.99
CA MET A 60 -3.18 7.55 -7.16
C MET A 60 -3.41 8.57 -8.29
N GLN A 61 -4.51 8.47 -9.04
CA GLN A 61 -4.82 9.32 -10.21
C GLN A 61 -3.76 9.25 -11.32
N LEU A 62 -3.07 8.10 -11.44
CA LEU A 62 -2.01 7.86 -12.42
C LEU A 62 -2.52 7.17 -13.69
N GLU A 63 -3.83 6.95 -13.84
CA GLU A 63 -4.41 6.25 -14.99
C GLU A 63 -4.03 6.89 -16.34
N ASN A 64 -4.04 8.23 -16.41
CA ASN A 64 -3.66 8.97 -17.62
C ASN A 64 -2.17 8.85 -17.96
N VAL A 65 -1.33 8.55 -16.97
CA VAL A 65 0.13 8.41 -17.12
C VAL A 65 0.51 6.97 -17.48
N VAL A 66 -0.30 6.01 -17.04
CA VAL A 66 -0.13 4.57 -17.25
C VAL A 66 -0.78 4.11 -18.57
N GLY A 67 -1.82 4.79 -19.07
CA GLY A 67 -2.58 4.39 -20.26
C GLY A 67 -1.76 4.19 -21.55
N ASP A 68 -0.64 4.89 -21.69
CA ASP A 68 0.26 4.77 -22.85
C ASP A 68 1.40 3.75 -22.66
N LYS A 69 1.51 3.10 -21.49
CA LYS A 69 2.64 2.23 -21.15
C LYS A 69 2.20 0.78 -20.93
N VAL A 70 2.81 -0.12 -21.71
CA VAL A 70 2.74 -1.56 -21.47
C VAL A 70 3.83 -1.93 -20.48
N PHE A 71 3.45 -2.20 -19.25
CA PHE A 71 4.39 -2.69 -18.23
C PHE A 71 4.53 -4.21 -18.35
N GLY A 72 5.76 -4.70 -18.41
CA GLY A 72 6.05 -6.13 -18.53
C GLY A 72 5.82 -6.87 -17.21
N THR A 73 6.30 -6.30 -16.10
CA THR A 73 6.24 -6.94 -14.78
C THR A 73 5.48 -6.11 -13.74
N PHE A 74 5.05 -6.79 -12.67
CA PHE A 74 4.40 -6.14 -11.53
C PHE A 74 5.34 -5.15 -10.81
N ALA A 75 6.61 -5.52 -10.64
CA ALA A 75 7.62 -4.69 -10.00
C ALA A 75 7.86 -3.39 -10.78
N GLU A 76 7.94 -3.47 -12.12
CA GLU A 76 8.09 -2.29 -12.98
C GLU A 76 6.87 -1.36 -12.90
N ASN A 77 5.65 -1.92 -12.88
CA ASN A 77 4.44 -1.13 -12.67
C ASN A 77 4.50 -0.37 -11.35
N LEU A 78 4.76 -1.06 -10.23
CA LEU A 78 4.78 -0.43 -8.93
C LEU A 78 5.92 0.60 -8.82
N THR A 79 7.11 0.25 -9.29
CA THR A 79 8.26 1.17 -9.31
C THR A 79 7.95 2.41 -10.13
N PHE A 80 7.30 2.25 -11.29
CA PHE A 80 6.88 3.37 -12.12
C PHE A 80 5.85 4.25 -11.43
N LEU A 81 4.80 3.67 -10.83
CA LEU A 81 3.79 4.42 -10.09
C LEU A 81 4.45 5.26 -8.98
N LEU A 82 5.43 4.67 -8.27
CA LEU A 82 6.16 5.35 -7.22
C LEU A 82 7.15 6.38 -7.75
N ASP A 83 7.72 6.19 -8.94
CA ASP A 83 8.57 7.19 -9.60
C ASP A 83 7.78 8.39 -10.13
N CYS A 84 6.53 8.17 -10.55
CA CYS A 84 5.58 9.25 -10.84
C CYS A 84 5.32 10.13 -9.60
N LEU A 85 5.44 9.58 -8.39
CA LEU A 85 5.35 10.38 -7.16
C LEU A 85 6.60 11.23 -6.90
N LYS A 86 7.75 10.90 -7.52
CA LYS A 86 9.02 11.62 -7.36
C LYS A 86 9.20 12.76 -8.37
N THR A 87 8.56 12.67 -9.53
CA THR A 87 8.89 13.50 -10.71
C THR A 87 8.26 14.90 -10.73
N GLY A 88 7.45 15.26 -9.72
CA GLY A 88 6.78 16.56 -9.66
C GLY A 88 7.63 17.73 -9.17
N ASP A 89 8.57 17.49 -8.26
CA ASP A 89 9.44 18.55 -7.73
C ASP A 89 10.63 17.93 -6.98
N LYS A 90 11.88 18.30 -7.31
CA LYS A 90 13.11 17.75 -6.68
C LYS A 90 13.20 17.99 -5.16
N LYS A 91 12.20 18.64 -4.55
CA LYS A 91 12.14 18.99 -3.12
C LYS A 91 11.00 18.34 -2.34
N ARG A 92 9.97 17.72 -2.96
CA ARG A 92 8.84 17.12 -2.25
C ARG A 92 8.19 15.94 -2.99
N THR A 93 8.62 14.72 -2.66
CA THR A 93 7.87 13.49 -2.98
C THR A 93 6.62 13.42 -2.11
N LYS A 94 5.44 13.15 -2.70
CA LYS A 94 4.20 12.97 -1.94
C LYS A 94 4.25 11.64 -1.16
N PRO A 95 4.09 11.64 0.17
CA PRO A 95 4.00 10.39 0.93
C PRO A 95 2.76 9.59 0.51
N CYS A 96 2.92 8.27 0.40
CA CYS A 96 1.84 7.35 0.06
C CYS A 96 1.59 6.36 1.20
N ILE A 97 0.35 6.26 1.66
CA ILE A 97 -0.08 5.33 2.70
C ILE A 97 -0.91 4.23 2.04
N PHE A 98 -0.40 3.01 2.06
CA PHE A 98 -1.12 1.81 1.67
C PHE A 98 -1.79 1.19 2.90
N ILE A 99 -3.09 0.98 2.81
CA ILE A 99 -3.89 0.32 3.84
C ILE A 99 -4.42 -0.97 3.23
N LEU A 100 -4.03 -2.10 3.82
CA LEU A 100 -4.37 -3.44 3.35
C LEU A 100 -5.35 -4.08 4.36
N ASP A 101 -6.64 -3.99 4.08
CA ASP A 101 -7.71 -4.63 4.86
C ASP A 101 -7.81 -6.13 4.53
N GLU A 102 -8.09 -6.95 5.54
CA GLU A 102 -8.02 -8.43 5.45
C GLU A 102 -6.65 -8.88 4.88
N PHE A 103 -5.57 -8.38 5.51
CA PHE A 103 -4.18 -8.57 5.07
C PHE A 103 -3.79 -10.02 4.81
N ASP A 104 -4.31 -10.96 5.59
CA ASP A 104 -4.05 -12.39 5.45
C ASP A 104 -4.49 -12.98 4.11
N LEU A 105 -5.46 -12.36 3.42
CA LEU A 105 -5.86 -12.77 2.06
C LEU A 105 -4.77 -12.45 1.04
N PHE A 106 -4.07 -11.32 1.19
CA PHE A 106 -2.93 -10.99 0.33
C PHE A 106 -1.74 -11.95 0.53
N CYS A 107 -1.60 -12.53 1.72
CA CYS A 107 -0.60 -13.60 1.96
C CYS A 107 -0.89 -14.86 1.14
N GLY A 108 -2.14 -15.08 0.71
CA GLY A 108 -2.54 -16.20 -0.13
C GLY A 108 -2.33 -15.99 -1.63
N HIS A 109 -1.95 -14.78 -2.06
CA HIS A 109 -1.67 -14.49 -3.46
C HIS A 109 -0.43 -15.24 -3.96
N GLN A 110 -0.38 -15.53 -5.26
CA GLN A 110 0.74 -16.25 -5.86
C GLN A 110 2.06 -15.49 -5.61
N ASN A 111 3.02 -16.16 -4.95
CA ASN A 111 4.34 -15.64 -4.65
C ASN A 111 4.35 -14.34 -3.81
N GLN A 112 3.22 -13.94 -3.20
CA GLN A 112 3.09 -12.71 -2.39
C GLN A 112 3.69 -11.48 -3.09
N THR A 113 3.49 -11.36 -4.40
CA THR A 113 4.25 -10.42 -5.24
C THR A 113 3.94 -8.97 -4.84
N LEU A 114 2.68 -8.61 -4.61
CA LEU A 114 2.31 -7.29 -4.09
C LEU A 114 3.01 -6.96 -2.76
N LEU A 115 2.94 -7.87 -1.79
CA LEU A 115 3.52 -7.66 -0.46
C LEU A 115 5.04 -7.52 -0.51
N TYR A 116 5.70 -8.39 -1.27
CA TYR A 116 7.15 -8.33 -1.47
C TYR A 116 7.58 -6.97 -2.04
N ASN A 117 6.93 -6.51 -3.10
CA ASN A 117 7.30 -5.23 -3.72
C ASN A 117 6.98 -4.03 -2.84
N LEU A 118 5.85 -4.05 -2.10
CA LEU A 118 5.54 -2.98 -1.15
C LEU A 118 6.56 -2.90 -0.01
N PHE A 119 7.00 -4.02 0.55
CA PHE A 119 7.99 -4.03 1.63
C PHE A 119 9.40 -3.75 1.13
N ASP A 120 9.80 -4.23 -0.05
CA ASP A 120 11.08 -3.90 -0.68
C ASP A 120 11.20 -2.39 -0.94
N VAL A 121 10.13 -1.73 -1.39
CA VAL A 121 10.15 -0.27 -1.55
C VAL A 121 10.15 0.46 -0.21
N ALA A 122 9.47 -0.08 0.80
CA ALA A 122 9.48 0.51 2.14
C ALA A 122 10.89 0.42 2.75
N GLN A 123 11.60 -0.68 2.50
CA GLN A 123 12.96 -0.90 2.99
C GLN A 123 14.00 -0.07 2.22
N SER A 124 13.89 0.00 0.89
CA SER A 124 14.86 0.70 0.03
C SER A 124 14.78 2.23 0.11
N ALA A 125 13.79 2.77 0.86
CA ALA A 125 13.57 4.20 1.09
C ALA A 125 13.52 5.07 -0.18
N GLN A 126 13.24 4.45 -1.34
CA GLN A 126 13.22 5.13 -2.63
C GLN A 126 12.07 6.14 -2.75
N ALA A 127 10.96 5.87 -2.06
CA ALA A 127 9.79 6.74 -1.94
C ALA A 127 9.27 6.69 -0.50
N PRO A 128 8.73 7.80 0.04
CA PRO A 128 8.13 7.83 1.37
C PRO A 128 6.80 7.07 1.33
N ILE A 129 6.86 5.76 1.60
CA ILE A 129 5.69 4.89 1.65
C ILE A 129 5.45 4.36 3.07
N CYS A 130 4.19 4.25 3.44
CA CYS A 130 3.78 3.59 4.67
C CYS A 130 2.82 2.46 4.33
N VAL A 131 3.06 1.26 4.84
CA VAL A 131 2.22 0.08 4.61
C VAL A 131 1.57 -0.33 5.91
N ILE A 132 0.24 -0.31 5.99
CA ILE A 132 -0.54 -0.67 7.16
C ILE A 132 -1.40 -1.89 6.80
N GLY A 133 -1.04 -3.05 7.34
CA GLY A 133 -1.86 -4.25 7.25
C GLY A 133 -2.88 -4.31 8.38
N ILE A 134 -4.10 -4.75 8.08
CA ILE A 134 -5.16 -4.96 9.07
C ILE A 134 -5.68 -6.39 8.90
N THR A 135 -5.66 -7.18 9.97
CA THR A 135 -6.19 -8.54 9.93
C THR A 135 -6.77 -8.95 11.27
N CYS A 136 -7.66 -9.95 11.24
CA CYS A 136 -8.10 -10.66 12.44
C CYS A 136 -7.33 -11.94 12.72
N ARG A 137 -6.45 -12.36 11.82
CA ARG A 137 -5.71 -13.60 11.90
C ARG A 137 -4.44 -13.41 12.75
N LEU A 138 -4.32 -14.19 13.83
CA LEU A 138 -3.22 -14.07 14.79
C LEU A 138 -1.90 -14.64 14.26
N ASP A 139 -1.98 -15.73 13.49
CA ASP A 139 -0.87 -16.46 12.85
C ASP A 139 -0.46 -15.86 11.50
N VAL A 140 -0.90 -14.63 11.17
CA VAL A 140 -0.65 -14.00 9.85
C VAL A 140 0.83 -13.88 9.49
N ILE A 141 1.70 -13.72 10.49
CA ILE A 141 3.16 -13.62 10.29
C ILE A 141 3.75 -14.95 9.82
N GLU A 142 3.09 -16.08 10.09
CA GLU A 142 3.51 -17.40 9.64
C GLU A 142 3.11 -17.67 8.18
N LEU A 143 2.10 -16.95 7.67
CA LEU A 143 1.71 -17.02 6.27
C LEU A 143 2.71 -16.33 5.35
N LEU A 144 3.50 -15.38 5.87
CA LEU A 144 4.48 -14.64 5.07
C LEU A 144 5.64 -15.54 4.66
N GLU A 145 5.98 -15.50 3.38
CA GLU A 145 7.19 -16.17 2.89
C GLU A 145 8.44 -15.53 3.51
N LYS A 146 9.52 -16.32 3.64
CA LYS A 146 10.76 -15.89 4.28
C LYS A 146 11.33 -14.58 3.70
N ARG A 147 11.20 -14.37 2.39
CA ARG A 147 11.66 -13.16 1.67
C ARG A 147 10.80 -11.92 1.90
N VAL A 148 9.57 -12.08 2.38
CA VAL A 148 8.64 -10.99 2.69
C VAL A 148 8.74 -10.60 4.17
N LYS A 149 9.11 -11.57 5.02
CA LYS A 149 9.29 -11.39 6.46
C LYS A 149 10.64 -10.78 6.86
N SER A 150 11.68 -10.99 6.04
CA SER A 150 13.05 -10.48 6.26
C SER A 150 13.17 -9.00 5.99
#